data_AF-A0A7V9JJ41-F1
#
_entry.id   AF-A0A7V9JJ41-F1
#
_cell.length_a   1.000
_cell.length_b   1.000
_cell.length_c   1.000
_cell.angle_alpha   90.00
_cell.angle_beta   90.00
_cell.angle_gamma   90.00
#
_symmetry.space_group_name_H-M   'P 1'
#
loop_
_entity.id
_entity.type
_entity.pdbx_description
1 polymer ?
#
loop_
_entity_poly.entity_id
_entity_poly.type
_entity_poly.pdbx_seq_one_letter_code
_entity_poly.pdbx_strand_id
1 'polypeptide(L)' 'MFLFEPAAAKYLELAASLRRRDPELPLVLCSIQPPTAETRALRPVRHLLKPFVRADLAAAVERAARAGAAR' A
#
# COMPACT_ATOMS: atom_id res chain seq x y z
N MET A 1 -6.80 3.61 -6.14
CA MET A 1 -5.89 2.93 -5.19
C MET A 1 -4.59 2.57 -5.91
N PHE A 2 -3.52 2.28 -5.17
CA PHE A 2 -2.27 1.74 -5.72
C PHE A 2 -1.76 0.57 -4.86
N LEU A 3 -1.49 -0.58 -5.51
CA LEU A 3 -0.95 -1.79 -4.89
C LEU A 3 0.45 -2.07 -5.44
N PHE A 4 1.45 -2.24 -4.57
CA PHE A 4 2.84 -2.36 -5.02
C PHE A 4 3.75 -3.13 -4.03
N GLU A 5 4.93 -3.51 -4.52
CA GLU A 5 6.03 -4.07 -3.74
C GLU A 5 7.07 -2.96 -3.43
N PRO A 6 7.34 -2.64 -2.15
CA PRO A 6 8.26 -1.56 -1.80
C PRO A 6 9.75 -1.91 -2.03
N ALA A 7 10.12 -3.18 -2.22
CA ALA A 7 11.53 -3.56 -2.39
C ALA A 7 12.21 -2.94 -3.64
N ALA A 8 11.44 -2.48 -4.64
CA ALA A 8 12.00 -1.76 -5.77
C ALA A 8 11.86 -0.24 -5.55
N ALA A 9 13.00 0.48 -5.52
CA ALA A 9 13.07 1.92 -5.25
C ALA A 9 12.08 2.75 -6.11
N LYS A 10 11.96 2.43 -7.41
CA LYS A 10 11.02 3.08 -8.33
C LYS A 10 9.56 3.04 -7.86
N TYR A 11 9.13 1.99 -7.16
CA TYR A 11 7.76 1.88 -6.67
C TYR A 11 7.54 2.67 -5.38
N LEU A 12 8.56 2.78 -4.51
CA LEU A 12 8.54 3.68 -3.36
C LEU A 12 8.48 5.14 -3.80
N GLU A 13 9.31 5.54 -4.77
CA GLU A 13 9.30 6.88 -5.35
C GLU A 13 7.94 7.23 -5.97
N LEU A 14 7.37 6.31 -6.74
CA LEU A 14 6.03 6.47 -7.31
C LEU A 14 4.97 6.59 -6.21
N ALA A 15 4.99 5.72 -5.19
CA ALA A 15 4.04 5.77 -4.09
C ALA A 15 4.15 7.08 -3.29
N ALA A 16 5.37 7.58 -3.06
CA ALA A 16 5.60 8.87 -2.42
C ALA A 16 5.07 10.04 -3.28
N SER A 17 5.30 10.00 -4.59
CA SER A 17 4.76 10.99 -5.54
C SER A 17 3.23 10.99 -5.54
N LEU A 18 2.62 9.81 -5.59
CA LEU A 18 1.17 9.63 -5.53
C LEU A 18 0.61 10.14 -4.19
N ARG A 19 1.24 9.83 -3.05
CA ARG A 19 0.82 10.33 -1.74
C ARG A 19 0.90 11.85 -1.63
N ARG A 20 1.88 12.51 -2.26
CA ARG A 20 1.96 13.98 -2.30
C ARG A 20 0.86 14.60 -3.16
N ARG A 21 0.55 14.00 -4.31
CA ARG A 21 -0.48 14.50 -5.24
C ARG A 21 -1.89 14.24 -4.73
N ASP A 22 -2.08 13.10 -4.09
CA ASP A 22 -3.35 12.67 -3.53
C ASP A 22 -3.15 12.11 -2.11
N PRO A 23 -3.24 12.98 -1.08
CA PRO A 23 -2.97 12.63 0.31
C PRO A 23 -3.79 11.49 0.90
N GLU A 24 -4.94 11.15 0.33
CA GLU A 24 -5.76 10.01 0.79
C GLU A 24 -5.90 8.91 -0.26
N LEU A 25 -5.06 8.89 -1.30
CA LEU A 25 -5.01 7.74 -2.20
C LEU A 25 -4.80 6.45 -1.38
N PRO A 26 -5.68 5.44 -1.50
CA PRO A 26 -5.49 4.19 -0.78
C PRO A 26 -4.28 3.45 -1.33
N LEU A 27 -3.32 3.12 -0.44
CA LEU A 27 -2.11 2.37 -0.77
C LEU A 27 -2.13 1.00 -0.08
N VAL A 28 -1.76 -0.06 -0.82
CA VAL A 28 -1.55 -1.41 -0.28
C VAL A 28 -0.16 -1.88 -0.65
N LEU A 29 0.62 -2.29 0.35
CA LEU A 29 1.98 -2.79 0.14
C LEU A 29 1.98 -4.30 0.33
N CYS A 30 2.71 -5.01 -0.54
CA CYS A 30 2.99 -6.42 -0.41
C CYS A 30 4.51 -6.59 -0.37
N SER A 31 5.11 -7.11 0.70
CA SER A 31 6.56 -7.25 0.80
C SER A 31 6.98 -8.51 1.54
N ILE A 32 8.18 -9.01 1.29
CA ILE A 32 8.84 -10.02 2.16
C ILE A 32 9.46 -9.37 3.41
N GLN A 33 9.60 -8.04 3.43
CA GLN A 33 10.21 -7.29 4.52
C GLN A 33 9.13 -6.71 5.44
N PRO A 34 9.40 -6.59 6.75
CA PRO A 34 8.49 -5.90 7.66
C PRO A 34 8.42 -4.39 7.33
N PRO A 35 7.40 -3.67 7.84
CA PRO A 35 7.30 -2.24 7.62
C PRO A 35 8.51 -1.46 8.15
N THR A 36 9.05 -0.59 7.31
CA THR A 36 10.12 0.38 7.58
C THR A 36 9.56 1.75 7.96
N ALA A 37 10.40 2.69 8.39
CA ALA A 37 9.98 4.08 8.62
C ALA A 37 9.41 4.73 7.36
N GLU A 38 10.05 4.50 6.20
CA GLU A 38 9.61 5.02 4.91
C GLU A 38 8.24 4.49 4.50
N THR A 39 8.04 3.17 4.56
CA THR A 39 6.74 2.56 4.20
C THR A 39 5.63 2.93 5.20
N ARG A 40 5.96 3.18 6.48
CA ARG A 40 5.01 3.74 7.46
C ARG A 40 4.62 5.17 7.14
N ALA A 41 5.56 6.02 6.71
CA ALA A 41 5.28 7.41 6.33
C ALA A 41 4.30 7.52 5.14
N LEU A 42 4.25 6.50 4.27
CA LEU A 42 3.26 6.43 3.19
C LEU A 42 1.82 6.20 3.69
N ARG A 43 1.60 5.90 4.98
CA ARG A 43 0.27 5.64 5.59
C ARG A 43 -0.57 4.64 4.77
N PRO A 44 -0.09 3.43 4.49
CA PRO A 44 -0.86 2.48 3.70
C PRO A 44 -2.04 1.91 4.46
N VAL A 45 -3.09 1.52 3.73
CA VAL A 45 -4.27 0.82 4.25
C VAL A 45 -3.85 -0.53 4.83
N ARG A 46 -2.88 -1.20 4.19
CA ARG A 46 -2.30 -2.46 4.66
C ARG A 46 -0.88 -2.64 4.15
N HIS A 47 -0.03 -3.22 4.99
CA HIS A 47 1.25 -3.82 4.61
C HIS A 47 1.11 -5.34 4.81
N LEU A 48 1.10 -6.09 3.71
CA LEU A 48 1.02 -7.54 3.70
C LEU A 48 2.43 -8.14 3.65
N LEU A 49 2.82 -8.84 4.71
CA LEU A 49 4.08 -9.57 4.78
C LEU A 49 3.93 -10.92 4.08
N LYS A 50 4.83 -11.24 3.14
CA LYS A 50 4.88 -12.51 2.43
C LYS A 50 5.58 -13.58 3.27
N PRO A 51 5.14 -14.85 3.21
CA PRO A 51 3.95 -15.31 2.50
C PRO A 51 2.66 -14.86 3.22
N PHE A 52 1.64 -14.50 2.45
CA PHE A 52 0.29 -14.22 2.94
C PHE A 52 -0.73 -15.05 2.16
N VAL A 53 -1.89 -15.31 2.75
CA VAL A 53 -2.95 -16.04 2.04
C VAL A 53 -3.73 -15.12 1.10
N ARG A 54 -4.35 -15.70 0.07
CA ARG A 54 -5.16 -14.94 -0.90
C ARG A 54 -6.27 -14.13 -0.24
N ALA A 55 -6.85 -14.64 0.85
CA ALA A 55 -7.90 -13.95 1.61
C ALA A 55 -7.43 -12.62 2.21
N ASP A 56 -6.17 -12.55 2.69
CA ASP A 56 -5.61 -11.31 3.25
C ASP A 56 -5.45 -10.23 2.19
N LEU A 57 -5.00 -10.63 0.98
CA LEU A 57 -4.90 -9.73 -0.16
C LEU A 57 -6.27 -9.22 -0.61
N ALA A 58 -7.26 -10.11 -0.72
CA ALA A 58 -8.62 -9.73 -1.07
C ALA A 58 -9.20 -8.72 -0.08
N ALA A 59 -9.06 -8.98 1.23
CA ALA A 59 -9.53 -8.07 2.27
C ALA A 59 -8.81 -6.71 2.22
N ALA A 60 -7.51 -6.68 1.93
CA ALA A 60 -6.75 -5.43 1.78
C ALA A 60 -7.21 -4.61 0.57
N VAL A 61 -7.43 -5.26 -0.58
CA VAL A 61 -7.92 -4.62 -1.80
C VAL A 61 -9.34 -4.08 -1.60
N GLU A 62 -10.24 -4.87 -1.02
CA GLU A 62 -11.59 -4.42 -0.71
C GLU A 62 -11.61 -3.21 0.23
N ARG A 63 -10.77 -3.24 1.27
CA ARG A 63 -10.64 -2.11 2.20
C ARG A 63 -10.13 -0.87 1.48
N ALA A 64 -9.14 -1.01 0.59
CA ALA A 64 -8.62 0.08 -0.20
C ALA A 64 -9.63 0.62 -1.23
N ALA A 65 -10.44 -0.25 -1.85
CA ALA A 65 -11.51 0.14 -2.76
C ALA A 65 -12.59 0.96 -2.03
N ARG A 66 -13.05 0.49 -0.87
CA ARG A 66 -14.01 1.23 -0.03
C ARG A 66 -13.47 2.60 0.41
N ALA A 67 -12.19 2.66 0.83
CA ALA A 67 -11.56 3.92 1.20
C ALA A 67 -11.46 4.92 0.02
N GLY A 68 -11.33 4.42 -1.21
CA GLY A 68 -11.31 5.26 -2.40
C GLY A 68 -12.69 5.72 -2.87
N ALA A 69 -13.73 4.90 -2.66
CA ALA A 69 -15.11 5.20 -3.04
C ALA A 69 -15.82 6.17 -2.08
N ALA A 70 -15.30 6.33 -0.86
CA ALA A 70 -15.86 7.23 0.16
C ALA A 70 -15.32 8.68 0.07
N ARG A 71 -14.66 9.04 -1.04
CA ARG A 71 -14.03 10.34 -1.30
C ARG A 71 -14.78 11.07 -2.40
#